data_AF-A0A831SK49-F1
#
_entry.id   AF-A0A831SK49-F1
#
_cell.length_a   1.000
_cell.length_b   1.000
_cell.length_c   1.000
_cell.angle_alpha   90.00
_cell.angle_beta   90.00
_cell.angle_gamma   90.00
#
_symmetry.space_group_name_H-M   'P 1'
#
loop_
_entity.id
_entity.type
_entity.pdbx_description
1 polymer ?
#
loop_
_entity_poly.entity_id
_entity_poly.type
_entity_poly.pdbx_seq_one_letter_code
_entity_poly.pdbx_strand_id
1 'polypeptide(L)'
;MIKEILSSFSFFVILGIILGLLTGGFPVYTNEISMLSLIIAMIFSLLPLSFSSLSLREGSKNVVISILLNFGLLSALILLLGGFFPENIEKGFIVMAAVPTAIAVLPITTFLKGDTKYALLSLSSIYLASFAFTPFIIVVFLAKEIDMVILVRDIF
;
A
#
# COMPACT_ATOMS: atom_id res chain seq x y z
N MET A 1 -21.04 6.73 -22.40
CA MET A 1 -21.06 5.30 -22.01
C MET A 1 -19.71 4.60 -22.13
N ILE A 2 -19.20 4.23 -23.32
CA ILE A 2 -17.91 3.49 -23.43
C ILE A 2 -16.73 4.27 -22.81
N LYS A 3 -16.66 5.58 -23.06
CA LYS A 3 -15.64 6.46 -22.48
C LYS A 3 -15.70 6.58 -20.95
N GLU A 4 -16.90 6.45 -20.37
CA GLU A 4 -17.11 6.51 -18.91
C GLU A 4 -16.71 5.20 -18.23
N ILE A 5 -16.97 4.06 -18.90
CA ILE A 5 -16.53 2.73 -18.44
C ILE A 5 -15.01 2.65 -18.47
N LEU A 6 -14.40 3.08 -19.58
CA LEU A 6 -12.94 3.11 -19.77
C LEU A 6 -12.23 4.16 -18.90
N SER A 7 -12.96 5.00 -18.17
CA SER A 7 -12.37 5.92 -17.18
C SER A 7 -12.56 5.45 -15.73
N SER A 8 -13.21 4.29 -15.51
CA SER A 8 -13.53 3.80 -14.16
C SER A 8 -12.41 2.93 -13.60
N PHE A 9 -11.80 3.36 -12.50
CA PHE A 9 -10.81 2.57 -11.75
C PHE A 9 -11.37 1.20 -11.35
N SER A 10 -12.61 1.18 -10.82
CA SER A 10 -13.27 -0.05 -10.39
C SER A 10 -13.47 -1.04 -11.55
N PHE A 11 -13.74 -0.53 -12.77
CA PHE A 11 -13.86 -1.40 -13.94
C PHE A 11 -12.54 -2.12 -14.24
N PHE A 12 -11.41 -1.42 -14.25
CA PHE A 12 -10.10 -2.04 -14.51
C PHE A 12 -9.68 -3.02 -13.40
N VAL A 13 -9.99 -2.72 -12.14
CA VAL A 13 -9.73 -3.65 -11.02
C VAL A 13 -10.53 -4.93 -11.19
N ILE A 14 -11.84 -4.83 -11.45
CA ILE A 14 -12.71 -6.00 -11.66
C ILE A 14 -12.25 -6.80 -12.88
N LEU A 15 -11.95 -6.12 -13.99
CA LEU A 15 -11.46 -6.77 -15.20
C LEU A 15 -10.14 -7.50 -14.95
N GLY A 16 -9.20 -6.88 -14.21
CA GLY A 16 -7.94 -7.50 -13.83
C GLY A 16 -8.12 -8.77 -12.99
N ILE A 17 -9.02 -8.74 -12.02
CA ILE A 17 -9.36 -9.91 -11.20
C ILE A 17 -9.95 -11.03 -12.06
N ILE A 18 -10.92 -10.71 -12.92
CA ILE A 18 -11.57 -11.69 -13.81
C ILE A 18 -10.54 -12.32 -14.74
N LEU A 19 -9.71 -11.51 -15.39
CA LEU A 19 -8.68 -12.00 -16.31
C LEU A 19 -7.65 -12.86 -15.56
N GLY A 20 -7.16 -12.41 -14.40
CA GLY A 20 -6.21 -13.18 -13.59
C GLY A 20 -6.73 -14.55 -13.17
N LEU A 21 -8.01 -14.63 -12.79
CA LEU A 21 -8.67 -15.90 -12.46
C LEU A 21 -8.83 -16.82 -13.68
N LEU A 22 -9.24 -16.27 -14.82
CA LEU A 22 -9.47 -17.06 -16.04
C LEU A 22 -8.16 -17.57 -16.66
N THR A 23 -7.08 -16.80 -16.56
CA THR A 23 -5.79 -17.17 -17.17
C THR A 23 -4.86 -17.92 -16.22
N GLY A 24 -5.25 -18.10 -14.95
CA GLY A 24 -4.38 -18.68 -13.92
C GLY A 24 -3.10 -17.88 -13.68
N GLY A 25 -3.12 -16.58 -13.97
CA GLY A 25 -1.96 -15.70 -13.82
C GLY A 25 -1.01 -15.66 -15.03
N PHE A 26 -1.44 -16.03 -16.24
CA PHE A 26 -0.69 -15.74 -17.46
C PHE A 26 -0.71 -14.22 -17.77
N PRO A 27 0.40 -13.59 -18.20
CA PRO A 27 1.72 -14.17 -18.55
C PRO A 27 2.61 -14.50 -17.33
N VAL A 28 3.63 -15.35 -17.52
CA VAL A 28 4.57 -15.82 -16.47
C VAL A 28 5.26 -14.67 -15.69
N TYR A 29 5.30 -13.47 -16.27
CA TYR A 29 5.92 -12.28 -15.67
C TYR A 29 4.96 -11.43 -14.82
N THR A 30 3.98 -12.05 -14.15
CA THR A 30 2.99 -11.32 -13.34
C THR A 30 3.64 -10.47 -12.25
N ASN A 31 4.71 -10.96 -11.64
CA ASN A 31 5.43 -10.25 -10.58
C ASN A 31 6.13 -9.00 -11.11
N GLU A 32 6.88 -9.12 -12.20
CA GLU A 32 7.63 -8.03 -12.82
C GLU A 32 6.68 -6.96 -13.38
N ILE A 33 5.59 -7.38 -14.03
CA ILE A 33 4.56 -6.47 -14.55
C ILE A 33 3.88 -5.73 -13.39
N SER A 34 3.55 -6.42 -12.30
CA SER A 34 2.94 -5.79 -11.12
C SER A 34 3.89 -4.79 -10.47
N MET A 35 5.17 -5.14 -10.34
CA MET A 35 6.20 -4.27 -9.79
C MET A 35 6.39 -3.02 -10.64
N LEU A 36 6.55 -3.17 -11.97
CA LEU A 36 6.68 -2.04 -12.90
C LEU A 36 5.44 -1.15 -12.87
N SER A 37 4.26 -1.75 -12.83
CA SER A 37 3.00 -1.03 -12.73
C SER A 37 2.91 -0.24 -11.43
N LEU A 38 3.38 -0.80 -10.31
CA LEU A 38 3.44 -0.13 -9.01
C LEU A 38 4.41 1.06 -9.05
N ILE A 39 5.61 0.87 -9.60
CA ILE A 39 6.62 1.94 -9.75
C ILE A 39 6.03 3.11 -10.56
N ILE A 40 5.42 2.80 -11.71
CA ILE A 40 4.80 3.81 -12.58
C ILE A 40 3.65 4.53 -11.86
N ALA A 41 2.79 3.76 -11.18
CA ALA A 41 1.67 4.34 -10.44
C ALA A 41 2.15 5.25 -9.30
N MET A 42 3.22 4.88 -8.61
CA MET A 42 3.85 5.72 -7.58
C MET A 42 4.40 7.02 -8.18
N ILE A 43 5.13 6.95 -9.30
CA ILE A 43 5.63 8.16 -9.99
C ILE A 43 4.48 9.10 -10.32
N PHE A 44 3.42 8.61 -10.95
CA PHE A 44 2.28 9.45 -11.32
C PHE A 44 1.47 9.94 -10.11
N SER A 45 1.38 9.16 -9.04
CA SER A 45 0.73 9.58 -7.79
C SER A 45 1.50 10.71 -7.11
N LEU A 46 2.83 10.72 -7.25
CA LEU A 46 3.70 11.73 -6.64
C LEU A 46 3.97 12.95 -7.54
N LEU A 47 3.72 12.86 -8.85
CA LEU A 47 4.00 13.94 -9.81
C LEU A 47 3.25 15.26 -9.54
N PRO A 48 1.96 15.26 -9.10
CA PRO A 48 1.22 16.50 -8.81
C PRO A 48 1.68 17.21 -7.53
N LEU A 49 2.62 16.64 -6.78
CA LEU A 49 2.95 17.09 -5.44
C LEU A 49 3.90 18.28 -5.47
N SER A 50 3.42 19.44 -5.00
CA SER A 50 4.28 20.56 -4.63
C SER A 50 4.61 20.49 -3.13
N PHE A 51 5.88 20.19 -2.82
CA PHE A 51 6.37 20.16 -1.44
C PHE A 51 6.54 21.56 -0.82
N SER A 52 6.27 22.64 -1.57
CA SER A 52 6.63 24.01 -1.18
C SER A 52 5.82 24.60 0.00
N SER A 53 4.85 23.88 0.56
CA SER A 53 4.02 24.35 1.68
C SER A 53 3.80 23.33 2.81
N LEU A 54 4.54 22.22 2.84
CA LEU A 54 4.41 21.21 3.90
C LEU A 54 5.17 21.65 5.15
N SER A 55 4.47 22.26 6.10
CA SER A 55 5.03 22.52 7.44
C SER A 55 4.82 21.27 8.32
N LEU A 56 5.90 20.53 8.57
CA LEU A 56 5.86 19.36 9.49
C LEU A 56 5.46 19.77 10.92
N ARG A 57 5.68 21.05 11.27
CA ARG A 57 5.46 21.60 12.60
C ARG A 57 3.99 21.88 12.92
N GLU A 58 3.17 22.24 11.93
CA GLU A 58 1.73 22.50 12.14
C GLU A 58 0.89 21.22 12.05
N GLY A 59 1.44 20.13 11.51
CA GLY A 59 0.73 18.86 11.28
C GLY A 59 1.23 17.66 12.10
N SER A 60 2.17 17.84 13.04
CA SER A 60 2.87 16.72 13.71
C SER A 60 1.95 15.75 14.44
N LYS A 61 0.93 16.26 15.15
CA LYS A 61 -0.08 15.42 15.82
C LYS A 61 -0.82 14.54 14.82
N ASN A 62 -1.19 15.11 13.67
CA ASN A 62 -1.97 14.38 12.68
C ASN A 62 -1.10 13.35 11.94
N VAL A 63 0.20 13.63 11.73
CA VAL A 63 1.17 12.65 11.23
C VAL A 63 1.24 11.43 12.15
N VAL A 64 1.40 11.64 13.47
CA VAL A 64 1.45 10.54 14.44
C VAL A 64 0.15 9.74 14.43
N ILE A 65 -1.01 10.42 14.39
CA ILE A 65 -2.31 9.75 14.29
C ILE A 65 -2.39 8.91 13.02
N SER A 66 -1.98 9.42 11.86
CA SER A 66 -2.00 8.67 10.60
C SER A 66 -1.11 7.42 10.65
N ILE A 67 0.08 7.52 11.24
CA ILE A 67 0.98 6.36 11.42
C ILE A 67 0.34 5.34 12.38
N LEU A 68 -0.23 5.78 13.51
CA LEU A 68 -0.89 4.88 14.47
C LEU A 68 -2.13 4.21 13.88
N LEU A 69 -2.91 4.93 13.06
CA LEU A 69 -4.06 4.34 12.38
C LEU A 69 -3.64 3.31 11.32
N ASN A 70 -2.52 3.54 10.63
CA ASN A 70 -2.02 2.63 9.61
C ASN A 70 -1.29 1.41 10.20
N PHE A 71 -0.18 1.62 10.91
CA PHE A 71 0.65 0.52 11.42
C PHE A 71 0.21 -0.01 12.79
N GLY A 72 -0.64 0.73 13.51
CA GLY A 72 -1.25 0.26 14.75
C GLY A 72 -2.59 -0.41 14.49
N LEU A 73 -3.62 0.40 14.22
CA LEU A 73 -5.00 -0.10 14.13
C LEU A 73 -5.25 -1.00 12.91
N LEU A 74 -4.90 -0.52 11.71
CA LEU A 74 -5.17 -1.27 10.47
C LEU A 74 -4.34 -2.56 10.41
N SER A 75 -3.04 -2.50 10.68
CA SER A 75 -2.19 -3.70 10.73
C SER A 75 -2.69 -4.71 11.77
N ALA A 76 -3.04 -4.28 12.99
CA ALA A 76 -3.58 -5.18 14.00
C ALA A 76 -4.90 -5.83 13.56
N LEU A 77 -5.77 -5.08 12.90
CA LEU A 77 -7.03 -5.63 12.37
C LEU A 77 -6.78 -6.66 11.28
N ILE A 78 -5.87 -6.39 10.35
CA ILE A 78 -5.51 -7.33 9.27
C ILE A 78 -4.92 -8.62 9.87
N LEU A 79 -4.01 -8.51 10.84
CA LEU A 79 -3.41 -9.66 11.51
C LEU A 79 -4.45 -10.49 12.27
N LEU A 80 -5.36 -9.82 13.00
CA LEU A 80 -6.44 -10.48 13.73
C LEU A 80 -7.36 -11.27 12.79
N LEU A 81 -7.70 -10.68 11.63
CA LEU A 81 -8.51 -11.36 10.62
C LEU A 81 -7.74 -12.51 9.95
N GLY A 82 -6.45 -12.31 9.67
CA GLY A 82 -5.56 -13.31 9.07
C GLY A 82 -5.42 -14.57 9.91
N GLY A 83 -5.37 -14.44 11.23
CA GLY A 83 -5.24 -15.56 12.17
C GLY A 83 -6.42 -16.55 12.19
N PHE A 84 -7.53 -16.24 11.50
CA PHE A 84 -8.63 -17.19 11.29
C PHE A 84 -8.43 -18.09 10.06
N PHE A 85 -7.40 -17.85 9.25
CA PHE A 85 -7.14 -18.59 8.02
C PHE A 85 -5.98 -19.58 8.18
N PRO A 86 -5.90 -20.63 7.33
CA PRO A 86 -4.76 -21.52 7.28
C PRO A 86 -3.45 -20.79 6.96
N GLU A 87 -2.33 -21.37 7.38
CA GLU A 87 -1.00 -20.74 7.33
C GLU A 87 -0.60 -20.19 5.96
N ASN A 88 -0.97 -20.90 4.88
CA ASN A 88 -0.67 -20.47 3.50
C ASN A 88 -1.42 -19.19 3.09
N ILE A 89 -2.57 -18.91 3.69
CA ILE A 89 -3.37 -17.69 3.47
C ILE A 89 -2.98 -16.63 4.50
N GLU A 90 -2.79 -17.02 5.76
CA GLU A 90 -2.37 -16.14 6.87
C GLU A 90 -1.10 -15.34 6.52
N LYS A 91 -0.10 -15.98 5.90
CA LYS A 91 1.13 -15.31 5.46
C LYS A 91 0.85 -14.11 4.54
N GLY A 92 -0.15 -14.22 3.66
CA GLY A 92 -0.58 -13.12 2.80
C GLY A 92 -1.16 -11.94 3.60
N PHE A 93 -1.93 -12.23 4.66
CA PHE A 93 -2.45 -11.20 5.56
C PHE A 93 -1.33 -10.51 6.33
N ILE A 94 -0.32 -11.25 6.78
CA ILE A 94 0.80 -10.64 7.50
C ILE A 94 1.61 -9.71 6.59
N VAL A 95 1.87 -10.11 5.34
CA VAL A 95 2.50 -9.24 4.34
C VAL A 95 1.63 -8.00 4.08
N MET A 96 0.31 -8.17 3.96
CA MET A 96 -0.63 -7.07 3.77
C MET A 96 -0.66 -6.10 4.97
N ALA A 97 -0.52 -6.61 6.20
CA ALA A 97 -0.46 -5.81 7.42
C ALA A 97 0.86 -5.02 7.55
N ALA A 98 1.93 -5.52 6.94
CA ALA A 98 3.25 -4.92 7.04
C ALA A 98 3.46 -3.72 6.10
N VAL A 99 2.73 -3.65 4.98
CA VAL A 99 2.94 -2.62 3.95
C VAL A 99 2.16 -1.33 4.22
N PRO A 100 2.66 -0.16 3.77
CA PRO A 100 1.95 1.10 3.94
C PRO A 100 0.62 1.12 3.17
N THR A 101 -0.27 2.06 3.55
CA THR A 101 -1.54 2.27 2.83
C THR A 101 -1.33 2.55 1.34
N ALA A 102 -2.34 2.22 0.52
CA ALA A 102 -2.27 2.36 -0.93
C ALA A 102 -2.11 3.81 -1.41
N ILE A 103 -1.31 4.00 -2.47
CA ILE A 103 -1.16 5.29 -3.19
C ILE A 103 -2.48 5.87 -3.70
N ALA A 104 -3.50 5.03 -3.91
CA ALA A 104 -4.81 5.44 -4.38
C ALA A 104 -5.57 6.35 -3.39
N VAL A 105 -5.12 6.45 -2.13
CA VAL A 105 -5.72 7.35 -1.14
C VAL A 105 -5.71 8.80 -1.60
N LEU A 106 -4.65 9.28 -2.26
CA LEU A 106 -4.57 10.66 -2.72
C LEU A 106 -5.60 11.00 -3.81
N PRO A 107 -5.68 10.26 -4.94
CA PRO A 107 -6.71 10.54 -5.95
C PRO A 107 -8.13 10.35 -5.42
N ILE A 108 -8.36 9.39 -4.52
CA ILE A 108 -9.66 9.20 -3.85
C ILE A 108 -9.99 10.42 -2.98
N THR A 109 -9.02 10.94 -2.22
CA THR A 109 -9.21 12.16 -1.41
C THR A 109 -9.58 13.34 -2.29
N THR A 110 -8.89 13.53 -3.41
CA THR A 110 -9.21 14.57 -4.40
C THR A 110 -10.64 14.42 -4.94
N PHE A 111 -11.02 13.19 -5.32
CA PHE A 111 -12.36 12.90 -5.84
C PHE A 111 -13.47 13.19 -4.81
N LEU A 112 -13.21 12.84 -3.54
CA LEU A 112 -14.13 13.09 -2.42
C LEU A 112 -14.08 14.51 -1.88
N LYS A 113 -13.33 15.43 -2.51
CA LYS A 113 -13.12 16.82 -2.07
C LYS A 113 -12.56 16.93 -0.63
N GLY A 114 -11.76 15.95 -0.22
CA GLY A 114 -11.05 15.98 1.06
C GLY A 114 -9.81 16.86 1.03
N ASP A 115 -9.13 16.97 2.18
CA ASP A 115 -7.89 17.74 2.30
C ASP A 115 -6.70 16.97 1.70
N THR A 116 -6.32 17.34 0.49
CA THR A 116 -5.23 16.71 -0.27
C THR A 116 -3.85 17.05 0.29
N LYS A 117 -3.69 18.21 0.96
CA LYS A 117 -2.43 18.56 1.63
C LYS A 117 -2.21 17.66 2.84
N TYR A 118 -3.28 17.43 3.60
CA TYR A 118 -3.24 16.52 4.73
C TYR A 118 -3.01 15.06 4.31
N ALA A 119 -3.71 14.60 3.28
CA ALA A 119 -3.52 13.25 2.75
C ALA A 119 -2.10 13.04 2.24
N LEU A 120 -1.53 14.03 1.53
CA LEU A 120 -0.14 14.01 1.09
C LEU A 120 0.83 13.92 2.28
N LEU A 121 0.70 14.81 3.27
CA LEU A 121 1.57 14.81 4.43
C LEU A 121 1.52 13.47 5.18
N SER A 122 0.32 12.91 5.34
CA SER A 122 0.09 11.63 5.99
C SER A 122 0.71 10.48 5.18
N LEU A 123 0.48 10.43 3.86
CA LEU A 123 1.04 9.42 2.98
C LEU A 123 2.56 9.44 3.03
N SER A 124 3.18 10.59 2.80
CA SER A 124 4.64 10.74 2.86
C SER A 124 5.21 10.25 4.19
N SER A 125 4.54 10.57 5.30
CA SER A 125 4.99 10.14 6.64
C SER A 125 4.82 8.64 6.86
N ILE A 126 3.74 8.04 6.38
CA ILE A 126 3.49 6.60 6.43
C ILE A 126 4.52 5.84 5.58
N TYR A 127 4.80 6.32 4.36
CA TYR A 127 5.83 5.75 3.48
C TYR A 127 7.25 5.86 4.07
N LEU A 128 7.55 6.94 4.78
CA LEU A 128 8.82 7.02 5.52
C LEU A 128 8.84 6.06 6.72
N ALA A 129 7.74 5.98 7.47
CA ALA A 129 7.63 5.06 8.59
C ALA A 129 7.70 3.59 8.16
N SER A 130 7.26 3.25 6.94
CA SER A 130 7.27 1.87 6.45
C SER A 130 8.67 1.26 6.35
N PHE A 131 9.72 2.07 6.16
CA PHE A 131 11.10 1.56 6.21
C PHE A 131 11.45 0.88 7.53
N ALA A 132 10.81 1.28 8.64
CA ALA A 132 10.98 0.64 9.93
C ALA A 132 9.87 -0.39 10.22
N PHE A 133 8.60 -0.02 10.00
CA PHE A 133 7.46 -0.86 10.39
C PHE A 133 7.30 -2.10 9.50
N THR A 134 7.52 -2.00 8.19
CA THR A 134 7.42 -3.15 7.28
C THR A 134 8.36 -4.29 7.68
N PRO A 135 9.70 -4.08 7.78
CA PRO A 135 10.59 -5.15 8.19
C PRO A 135 10.31 -5.61 9.63
N PHE A 136 9.92 -4.71 10.53
CA PHE A 136 9.57 -5.07 11.89
C PHE A 136 8.39 -6.05 11.96
N ILE A 137 7.27 -5.76 11.29
CA ILE A 137 6.10 -6.64 11.27
C ILE A 137 6.45 -7.97 10.60
N ILE A 138 7.16 -7.94 9.46
CA ILE A 138 7.58 -9.16 8.78
C ILE A 138 8.46 -10.04 9.67
N VAL A 139 9.47 -9.47 10.35
CA VAL A 139 10.33 -10.25 11.25
C VAL A 139 9.53 -10.80 12.41
N VAL A 140 8.71 -9.99 13.09
CA VAL A 140 7.97 -10.45 14.28
C VAL A 140 7.04 -11.63 13.96
N PHE A 141 6.39 -11.61 12.80
CA PHE A 141 5.35 -12.59 12.48
C PHE A 141 5.79 -13.70 11.50
N LEU A 142 6.85 -13.49 10.69
CA LEU A 142 7.39 -14.49 9.73
C LEU A 142 8.84 -14.92 9.99
N ALA A 143 9.50 -14.48 11.08
CA ALA A 143 10.93 -14.76 11.35
C ALA A 143 11.36 -16.24 11.27
N LYS A 144 10.46 -17.20 11.44
CA LYS A 144 10.81 -18.63 11.35
C LYS A 144 11.12 -19.10 9.92
N GLU A 145 10.81 -18.30 8.89
CA GLU A 145 10.92 -18.73 7.48
C GLU A 145 11.65 -17.75 6.55
N ILE A 146 12.09 -16.59 7.05
CA ILE A 146 12.67 -15.53 6.19
C ILE A 146 14.17 -15.38 6.42
N ASP A 147 14.93 -15.41 5.33
CA ASP A 147 16.34 -14.98 5.31
C ASP A 147 16.41 -13.45 5.48
N MET A 148 16.87 -13.04 6.66
CA MET A 148 17.02 -11.63 7.07
C MET A 148 17.88 -10.81 6.10
N VAL A 149 18.83 -11.44 5.40
CA VAL A 149 19.74 -10.74 4.47
C VAL A 149 18.98 -10.34 3.20
N ILE A 150 18.07 -11.18 2.72
CA ILE A 150 17.25 -10.92 1.53
C ILE A 150 16.24 -9.80 1.82
N LEU A 151 15.58 -9.85 2.97
CA LEU A 151 14.58 -8.85 3.34
C LEU A 151 15.16 -7.43 3.42
N VAL A 152 16.34 -7.28 4.04
CA VAL A 152 17.00 -5.97 4.14
C VAL A 152 17.44 -5.48 2.76
N ARG A 153 17.99 -6.37 1.90
CA ARG A 153 18.41 -6.02 0.53
C ARG A 153 17.26 -5.61 -0.38
N ASP A 154 16.08 -6.22 -0.24
CA ASP A 154 14.95 -5.89 -1.10
C ASP A 154 14.24 -4.59 -0.65
N ILE A 155 14.52 -4.12 0.58
CA ILE A 155 14.03 -2.86 1.14
C ILE A 155 15.00 -1.69 0.95
N PHE A 156 16.33 -1.94 0.86
CA PHE A 156 17.40 -0.93 0.74
C PHE A 156 18.25 -1.11 -0.52
#